data_AF-A0A9P6VFE6-F1
#
_entry.id   AF-A0A9P6VFE6-F1
#
_cell.length_a   1.000
_cell.length_b   1.000
_cell.length_c   1.000
_cell.angle_alpha   90.00
_cell.angle_beta   90.00
_cell.angle_gamma   90.00
#
_symmetry.space_group_name_H-M   'P 1'
#
loop_
_entity.id
_entity.type
_entity.pdbx_description
1 polymer ?
#
loop_
_entity_poly.entity_id
_entity_poly.type
_entity_poly.pdbx_seq_one_letter_code
_entity_poly.pdbx_strand_id
1 'polypeptide(L)'
;MATQSISKLPILVRDAFKAAQKTGDLTFYQTQVSILQFNGLPFQVRFSPALAKKPKSNKPRDSKEVIDPFADPPEGLFIAHLPSHNLVLNKFPIIPDHFILATKVFKKQTDLLEEDDLDAAFECLRAYRENGEELFCFFNSGEHSGASQPHRHLQFLPVESMRSGIEKGQSWEVMAELLTKTPKPNLPFAYFSHTLPESPSSTLLHETYIKLHNNAYQVVHGSRPTSLTTSISYNLGLTDRVMVLCPRAADGIQIQDGNGDDIGLVALNGTVLGGTLLVKSEEEYSALCNDQSKLTDVLKAIGFPPSKVEHDGKL
;
A
#
# COMPACT_ATOMS: atom_id res chain seq x y z
N MET A 1 21.52 -20.18 -6.01
CA MET A 1 20.37 -20.85 -5.38
C MET A 1 19.31 -21.05 -6.45
N ALA A 2 18.69 -22.22 -6.52
CA ALA A 2 17.67 -22.51 -7.54
C ALA A 2 16.43 -21.63 -7.31
N THR A 3 15.83 -21.10 -8.39
CA THR A 3 14.57 -20.34 -8.33
C THR A 3 13.47 -21.26 -7.78
N GLN A 4 12.84 -20.87 -6.68
CA GLN A 4 11.74 -21.65 -6.10
C GLN A 4 10.45 -21.29 -6.85
N SER A 5 9.68 -22.30 -7.29
CA SER A 5 8.37 -22.05 -7.88
C SER A 5 7.44 -21.46 -6.81
N ILE A 6 6.83 -20.31 -7.12
CA ILE A 6 5.82 -19.65 -6.29
C ILE A 6 4.38 -20.00 -6.70
N SER A 7 4.16 -21.07 -7.47
CA SER A 7 2.83 -21.49 -7.92
C SER A 7 1.82 -21.78 -6.80
N LYS A 8 2.30 -22.05 -5.57
CA LYS A 8 1.48 -22.23 -4.36
C LYS A 8 1.72 -21.13 -3.33
N LEU A 9 1.98 -19.90 -3.79
CA LEU A 9 2.36 -18.78 -2.92
C LEU A 9 1.43 -18.58 -1.71
N PRO A 10 0.08 -18.64 -1.83
CA PRO A 10 -0.79 -18.43 -0.66
C PRO A 10 -0.54 -19.41 0.48
N ILE A 11 -0.22 -20.67 0.16
CA ILE A 11 0.10 -21.69 1.16
C ILE A 11 1.47 -21.42 1.77
N LEU A 12 2.47 -21.10 0.94
CA LEU A 12 3.82 -20.77 1.40
C LEU A 12 3.82 -19.59 2.37
N VAL A 13 3.08 -18.51 2.05
CA VAL A 13 2.96 -17.33 2.91
C VAL A 13 2.28 -17.70 4.23
N ARG A 14 1.15 -18.42 4.20
CA ARG A 14 0.42 -18.82 5.42
C ARG A 14 1.23 -19.73 6.33
N ASP A 15 1.98 -20.67 5.75
CA ASP A 15 2.82 -21.58 6.53
C ASP A 15 4.02 -20.87 7.14
N ALA A 16 4.69 -19.99 6.37
CA ALA A 16 5.76 -19.13 6.88
C ALA A 16 5.24 -18.21 8.00
N PHE A 17 4.06 -17.59 7.83
CA PHE A 17 3.47 -16.71 8.83
C PHE A 17 3.20 -17.44 10.15
N LYS A 18 2.59 -18.64 10.09
CA LYS A 18 2.34 -19.47 11.28
C LYS A 18 3.64 -19.89 11.95
N ALA A 19 4.64 -20.28 11.18
CA ALA A 19 5.95 -20.66 11.71
C ALA A 19 6.62 -19.48 12.44
N ALA A 20 6.73 -18.34 11.77
CA ALA A 20 7.31 -17.11 12.30
C ALA A 20 6.58 -16.60 13.54
N GLN A 21 5.25 -16.73 13.59
CA GLN A 21 4.46 -16.36 14.77
C GLN A 21 4.75 -17.29 15.95
N LYS A 22 4.89 -18.60 15.69
CA LYS A 22 5.20 -19.60 16.73
C LYS A 22 6.61 -19.44 17.29
N THR A 23 7.58 -19.07 16.46
CA THR A 23 8.98 -18.85 16.87
C THR A 23 9.21 -17.45 17.45
N GLY A 24 8.27 -16.52 17.27
CA GLY A 24 8.38 -15.13 17.73
C GLY A 24 9.18 -14.23 16.78
N ASP A 25 9.47 -14.70 15.57
CA ASP A 25 10.18 -13.92 14.55
C ASP A 25 9.33 -12.75 14.01
N LEU A 26 8.00 -12.91 14.02
CA LEU A 26 7.04 -11.84 13.78
C LEU A 26 6.15 -11.57 15.01
N THR A 27 5.64 -10.34 15.10
CA THR A 27 4.65 -9.95 16.10
C THR A 27 3.40 -9.41 15.42
N PHE A 28 2.35 -10.23 15.39
CA PHE A 28 1.04 -9.84 14.87
C PHE A 28 0.29 -8.98 15.88
N TYR A 29 -0.27 -7.85 15.43
CA TYR A 29 -1.13 -7.00 16.26
C TYR A 29 -2.57 -7.07 15.77
N GLN A 30 -3.45 -7.63 16.60
CA GLN A 30 -4.88 -7.65 16.31
C GLN A 30 -5.45 -6.22 16.30
N THR A 31 -6.32 -5.94 15.32
CA THR A 31 -7.00 -4.66 15.18
C THR A 31 -8.51 -4.79 15.34
N GLN A 32 -9.10 -3.72 15.87
CA GLN A 32 -10.50 -3.39 15.66
C GLN A 32 -10.65 -2.74 14.28
N VAL A 33 -11.80 -2.96 13.63
CA VAL A 33 -12.08 -2.49 12.26
C VAL A 33 -13.44 -1.84 12.22
N SER A 34 -13.54 -0.67 11.60
CA SER A 34 -14.81 -0.03 11.23
C SER A 34 -14.82 0.32 9.75
N ILE A 35 -15.99 0.26 9.12
CA ILE A 35 -16.17 0.74 7.75
C ILE A 35 -16.69 2.19 7.77
N LEU A 36 -15.89 3.08 7.23
CA LEU A 36 -16.22 4.47 6.94
C LEU A 36 -16.69 4.60 5.49
N GLN A 37 -17.46 5.64 5.20
CA GLN A 37 -17.98 5.91 3.87
C GLN A 37 -17.51 7.28 3.39
N PHE A 38 -17.07 7.36 2.15
CA PHE A 38 -16.80 8.61 1.46
C PHE A 38 -17.45 8.58 0.08
N ASN A 39 -18.51 9.37 -0.15
CA ASN A 39 -19.26 9.38 -1.41
C ASN A 39 -19.67 7.97 -1.90
N GLY A 40 -20.05 7.08 -0.97
CA GLY A 40 -20.42 5.68 -1.26
C GLY A 40 -19.25 4.72 -1.46
N LEU A 41 -18.00 5.20 -1.31
CA LEU A 41 -16.81 4.36 -1.32
C LEU A 41 -16.49 3.87 0.11
N PRO A 42 -16.36 2.55 0.33
CA PRO A 42 -16.05 1.99 1.63
C PRO A 42 -14.55 2.09 1.92
N PHE A 43 -14.20 2.70 3.05
CA PHE A 43 -12.87 2.70 3.62
C PHE A 43 -12.89 1.96 4.95
N GLN A 44 -12.02 0.97 5.14
CA GLN A 44 -11.85 0.38 6.47
C GLN A 44 -10.82 1.19 7.27
N VAL A 45 -11.15 1.56 8.50
CA VAL A 45 -10.20 2.10 9.48
C VAL A 45 -9.87 1.01 10.49
N ARG A 46 -8.56 0.79 10.69
CA ARG A 46 -8.01 -0.21 11.60
C ARG A 46 -7.30 0.46 12.76
N PHE A 47 -7.51 -0.06 13.96
CA PHE A 47 -6.82 0.40 15.17
C PHE A 47 -6.37 -0.80 16.01
N SER A 48 -5.12 -0.80 16.48
CA SER A 48 -4.64 -1.80 17.45
C SER A 48 -4.29 -1.14 18.78
N PRO A 49 -5.01 -1.44 19.88
CA PRO A 49 -4.64 -0.97 21.22
C PRO A 49 -3.23 -1.39 21.65
N ALA A 50 -2.74 -2.52 21.13
CA ALA A 50 -1.40 -3.03 21.44
C ALA A 50 -0.28 -2.21 20.76
N LEU A 51 -0.55 -1.58 19.62
CA LEU A 51 0.38 -0.62 19.00
C LEU A 51 0.49 0.67 19.82
N ALA A 52 -0.62 1.16 20.38
CA ALA A 52 -0.65 2.39 21.18
C ALA A 52 0.17 2.27 22.48
N LYS A 53 0.29 1.05 23.03
CA LYS A 53 1.02 0.76 24.28
C LYS A 53 2.51 0.50 24.09
N LYS A 54 3.05 0.53 22.86
CA LYS A 54 4.50 0.42 22.63
C LYS A 54 5.18 1.65 23.28
N PRO A 55 6.20 1.47 24.14
CA PRO A 55 6.92 2.60 24.69
C PRO A 55 7.48 3.43 23.54
N LYS A 56 7.11 4.72 23.48
CA LYS A 56 7.70 5.67 22.53
C LYS A 56 9.21 5.63 22.80
N SER A 57 9.99 5.22 21.81
CA SER A 57 11.44 5.21 21.93
C SER A 57 11.91 6.66 22.07
N ASN A 58 12.08 7.13 23.30
CA ASN A 58 12.72 8.41 23.64
C ASN A 58 14.24 8.38 23.43
N LYS A 59 14.77 7.40 22.68
CA LYS A 59 16.18 7.41 22.33
C LYS A 59 16.41 8.53 21.30
N PRO A 60 17.42 9.40 21.52
CA PRO A 60 17.91 10.27 20.46
C PRO A 60 18.17 9.43 19.21
N ARG A 61 17.92 9.98 18.02
CA ARG A 61 18.39 9.42 16.74
C ARG A 61 19.92 9.55 16.67
N ASP A 62 20.64 9.00 17.64
CA ASP A 62 22.08 8.82 17.55
C ASP A 62 22.33 7.64 16.62
N SER A 63 22.75 7.97 15.39
CA SER A 63 23.71 7.26 14.53
C SER A 63 23.78 5.73 14.56
N LYS A 64 22.72 5.02 14.91
CA LYS A 64 22.59 3.61 14.56
C LYS A 64 22.46 3.56 13.05
N GLU A 65 23.43 2.91 12.40
CA GLU A 65 23.29 2.48 11.02
C GLU A 65 21.87 1.96 10.83
N VAL A 66 21.14 2.56 9.89
CA VAL A 66 19.82 2.10 9.52
C VAL A 66 20.05 0.73 8.91
N ILE A 67 19.94 -0.32 9.72
CA ILE A 67 20.08 -1.71 9.28
C ILE A 67 18.99 -1.92 8.24
N ASP A 68 19.43 -2.18 7.01
CA ASP A 68 18.54 -2.54 5.91
C ASP A 68 17.96 -3.93 6.20
N PRO A 69 16.65 -4.05 6.53
CA PRO A 69 16.06 -5.32 6.90
C PRO A 69 15.95 -6.30 5.72
N PHE A 70 16.18 -5.84 4.49
CA PHE A 70 16.06 -6.65 3.28
C PHE A 70 17.41 -7.07 2.69
N ALA A 71 18.51 -6.46 3.12
CA ALA A 71 19.86 -6.85 2.71
C ALA A 71 20.22 -8.26 3.20
N ASP A 72 19.84 -8.59 4.44
CA ASP A 72 19.98 -9.92 5.03
C ASP A 72 18.72 -10.26 5.84
N PRO A 73 17.64 -10.69 5.17
CA PRO A 73 16.36 -10.93 5.83
C PRO A 73 16.48 -12.13 6.80
N PRO A 74 15.95 -12.02 8.03
CA PRO A 74 15.98 -13.13 8.97
C PRO A 74 15.35 -14.40 8.38
N GLU A 75 16.00 -15.55 8.58
CA GLU A 75 15.54 -16.84 8.04
C GLU A 75 14.08 -17.15 8.43
N GLY A 76 13.69 -16.85 9.67
CA GLY A 76 12.33 -17.04 10.15
C GLY A 76 11.27 -16.15 9.49
N LEU A 77 11.67 -15.09 8.76
CA LEU A 77 10.77 -14.24 7.99
C LEU A 77 10.82 -14.53 6.48
N PHE A 78 11.72 -15.41 6.04
CA PHE A 78 11.93 -15.68 4.64
C PHE A 78 10.82 -16.59 4.05
N ILE A 79 10.36 -16.28 2.84
CA ILE A 79 9.30 -17.06 2.15
C ILE A 79 9.86 -17.77 0.91
N ALA A 80 10.46 -17.02 -0.02
CA ALA A 80 10.97 -17.57 -1.28
C ALA A 80 11.97 -16.64 -1.97
N HIS A 81 12.85 -17.22 -2.79
CA HIS A 81 13.76 -16.48 -3.69
C HIS A 81 13.17 -16.40 -5.10
N LEU A 82 13.10 -15.18 -5.63
CA LEU A 82 12.88 -14.90 -7.06
C LEU A 82 14.20 -14.50 -7.71
N PRO A 83 14.29 -14.31 -9.04
CA PRO A 83 15.55 -13.97 -9.71
C PRO A 83 16.25 -12.72 -9.13
N SER A 84 15.58 -11.56 -9.12
CA SER A 84 16.10 -10.27 -8.61
C SER A 84 15.54 -9.84 -7.25
N HIS A 85 14.59 -10.60 -6.68
CA HIS A 85 13.91 -10.24 -5.43
C HIS A 85 13.88 -11.37 -4.40
N ASN A 86 13.63 -11.00 -3.15
CA ASN A 86 13.28 -11.91 -2.06
C ASN A 86 11.84 -11.62 -1.62
N LEU A 87 11.10 -12.68 -1.31
CA LEU A 87 9.82 -12.62 -0.63
C LEU A 87 10.03 -12.86 0.86
N VAL A 88 9.60 -11.91 1.69
CA VAL A 88 9.75 -11.95 3.15
C VAL A 88 8.48 -11.50 3.84
N LEU A 89 8.21 -12.02 5.03
CA LEU A 89 7.09 -11.60 5.86
C LEU A 89 7.36 -10.21 6.44
N ASN A 90 6.29 -9.43 6.57
CA ASN A 90 6.35 -8.23 7.41
C ASN A 90 6.54 -8.67 8.87
N LYS A 91 7.53 -8.08 9.57
CA LYS A 91 7.85 -8.41 10.96
C LYS A 91 6.78 -7.95 11.97
N PHE A 92 6.03 -6.90 11.64
CA PHE A 92 5.02 -6.29 12.50
C PHE A 92 3.68 -6.17 11.76
N PRO A 93 3.12 -7.29 11.27
CA PRO A 93 1.92 -7.26 10.45
C PRO A 93 0.69 -6.88 11.27
N ILE A 94 -0.14 -6.03 10.69
CA ILE A 94 -1.46 -5.64 11.21
C ILE A 94 -2.58 -6.41 10.53
N ILE A 95 -2.33 -6.81 9.28
CA ILE A 95 -3.18 -7.70 8.51
C ILE A 95 -2.42 -9.03 8.41
N PRO A 96 -3.07 -10.17 8.72
CA PRO A 96 -2.42 -11.47 8.62
C PRO A 96 -1.80 -11.70 7.24
N ASP A 97 -0.72 -12.49 7.21
CA ASP A 97 -0.07 -12.90 5.96
C ASP A 97 0.48 -11.72 5.11
N HIS A 98 0.66 -10.52 5.69
CA HIS A 98 1.32 -9.41 5.02
C HIS A 98 2.78 -9.76 4.72
N PHE A 99 3.14 -9.76 3.43
CA PHE A 99 4.49 -10.00 2.95
C PHE A 99 5.01 -8.90 2.02
N ILE A 100 6.31 -8.94 1.75
CA ILE A 100 7.10 -7.91 1.10
C ILE A 100 7.92 -8.57 -0.01
N LEU A 101 7.92 -7.96 -1.19
CA LEU A 101 8.84 -8.25 -2.29
C LEU A 101 9.93 -7.17 -2.27
N ALA A 102 11.13 -7.53 -1.85
CA ALA A 102 12.26 -6.60 -1.78
C ALA A 102 13.32 -6.97 -2.82
N THR A 103 13.95 -5.97 -3.43
CA THR A 103 15.08 -6.21 -4.34
C THR A 103 16.23 -6.87 -3.57
N LYS A 104 17.00 -7.75 -4.22
CA LYS A 104 18.21 -8.33 -3.59
C LYS A 104 19.35 -7.33 -3.52
N VAL A 105 19.49 -6.54 -4.57
CA VAL A 105 20.44 -5.44 -4.64
C VAL A 105 19.72 -4.19 -4.17
N PHE A 106 20.39 -3.40 -3.32
CA PHE A 106 19.85 -2.12 -2.89
C PHE A 106 19.56 -1.21 -4.10
N LYS A 107 18.27 -0.95 -4.32
CA LYS A 107 17.77 0.12 -5.19
C LYS A 107 17.00 1.11 -4.32
N LYS A 108 16.97 2.40 -4.67
CA LYS A 108 16.24 3.37 -3.83
C LYS A 108 14.73 3.17 -3.97
N GLN A 109 14.01 3.30 -2.87
CA GLN A 109 12.55 3.30 -2.81
C GLN A 109 11.94 4.46 -3.61
N THR A 110 12.69 5.54 -3.84
CA THR A 110 12.27 6.72 -4.60
C THR A 110 12.45 6.58 -6.11
N ASP A 111 13.23 5.59 -6.56
CA ASP A 111 13.45 5.36 -7.98
C ASP A 111 12.21 4.71 -8.60
N LEU A 112 12.02 4.91 -9.91
CA LEU A 112 10.93 4.26 -10.64
C LEU A 112 11.07 2.74 -10.59
N LEU A 113 9.94 2.04 -10.56
CA LEU A 113 9.91 0.59 -10.68
C LEU A 113 10.39 0.18 -12.06
N GLU A 114 11.24 -0.83 -12.10
CA GLU A 114 11.73 -1.43 -13.34
C GLU A 114 10.79 -2.55 -13.81
N GLU A 115 11.01 -3.00 -15.04
CA GLU A 115 10.20 -4.07 -15.64
C GLU A 115 10.22 -5.36 -14.80
N ASP A 116 11.36 -5.71 -14.21
CA ASP A 116 11.50 -6.91 -13.36
C ASP A 116 10.78 -6.77 -12.01
N ASP A 117 10.67 -5.56 -11.45
CA ASP A 117 9.90 -5.30 -10.24
C ASP A 117 8.40 -5.57 -10.49
N LEU A 118 7.88 -5.08 -11.62
CA LEU A 118 6.48 -5.22 -11.98
C LEU A 118 6.13 -6.65 -12.41
N ASP A 119 7.04 -7.31 -13.11
CA ASP A 119 6.90 -8.72 -13.48
C ASP A 119 6.81 -9.58 -12.22
N ALA A 120 7.79 -9.49 -11.31
CA ALA A 120 7.81 -10.25 -10.06
C ALA A 120 6.57 -9.98 -9.17
N ALA A 121 6.10 -8.73 -9.13
CA ALA A 121 4.87 -8.38 -8.42
C ALA A 121 3.63 -9.04 -9.06
N PHE A 122 3.54 -9.03 -10.39
CA PHE A 122 2.44 -9.66 -11.11
C PHE A 122 2.48 -11.18 -11.01
N GLU A 123 3.66 -11.81 -10.95
CA GLU A 123 3.77 -13.25 -10.69
C GLU A 123 3.15 -13.63 -9.33
N CYS A 124 3.33 -12.80 -8.30
CA CYS A 124 2.72 -13.00 -6.99
C CYS A 124 1.19 -12.88 -7.06
N LEU A 125 0.68 -11.84 -7.75
CA LEU A 125 -0.76 -11.63 -7.96
C LEU A 125 -1.39 -12.80 -8.72
N ARG A 126 -0.74 -13.25 -9.80
CA ARG A 126 -1.16 -14.41 -10.60
C ARG A 126 -1.17 -15.69 -9.77
N ALA A 127 -0.15 -15.93 -8.95
CA ALA A 127 -0.09 -17.12 -8.10
C ALA A 127 -1.25 -17.19 -7.09
N TYR A 128 -1.67 -16.05 -6.52
CA TYR A 128 -2.87 -16.01 -5.67
C TYR A 128 -4.14 -16.33 -6.47
N ARG A 129 -4.32 -15.67 -7.63
CA ARG A 129 -5.46 -15.91 -8.52
C ARG A 129 -5.60 -17.37 -8.94
N GLU A 130 -4.50 -18.01 -9.33
CA GLU A 130 -4.48 -19.42 -9.76
C GLU A 130 -4.84 -20.39 -8.63
N ASN A 131 -4.71 -19.96 -7.37
CA ASN A 131 -5.17 -20.71 -6.20
C ASN A 131 -6.57 -20.28 -5.72
N GLY A 132 -7.26 -19.42 -6.47
CA GLY A 132 -8.61 -18.94 -6.15
C GLY A 132 -8.68 -17.91 -5.03
N GLU A 133 -7.56 -17.25 -4.72
CA GLU A 133 -7.45 -16.21 -3.68
C GLU A 133 -7.13 -14.85 -4.32
N GLU A 134 -7.44 -13.75 -3.63
CA GLU A 134 -7.18 -12.40 -4.12
C GLU A 134 -6.00 -11.76 -3.38
N LEU A 135 -5.20 -10.97 -4.10
CA LEU A 135 -4.04 -10.29 -3.52
C LEU A 135 -4.02 -8.81 -3.93
N PHE A 136 -3.78 -7.94 -2.95
CA PHE A 136 -3.56 -6.51 -3.18
C PHE A 136 -2.08 -6.18 -2.98
N CYS A 137 -1.46 -5.58 -4.00
CA CYS A 137 -0.10 -5.09 -3.97
C CYS A 137 -0.09 -3.56 -3.87
N PHE A 138 0.85 -2.99 -3.13
CA PHE A 138 1.09 -1.56 -3.12
C PHE A 138 2.57 -1.19 -3.03
N PHE A 139 2.88 0.00 -3.54
CA PHE A 139 4.21 0.61 -3.51
C PHE A 139 4.11 2.07 -3.06
N ASN A 140 5.05 2.49 -2.22
CA ASN A 140 5.15 3.84 -1.67
C ASN A 140 6.46 4.45 -2.16
N SER A 141 6.41 5.51 -2.97
CA SER A 141 7.61 6.18 -3.47
C SER A 141 7.60 7.66 -3.13
N GLY A 142 8.74 8.19 -2.67
CA GLY A 142 8.89 9.58 -2.27
C GLY A 142 8.48 9.87 -0.82
N GLU A 143 8.90 11.02 -0.32
CA GLU A 143 8.78 11.43 1.08
C GLU A 143 7.32 11.51 1.59
N HIS A 144 6.36 11.86 0.72
CA HIS A 144 4.95 12.01 1.10
C HIS A 144 4.11 10.74 0.90
N SER A 145 4.73 9.62 0.51
CA SER A 145 4.00 8.38 0.21
C SER A 145 3.69 7.50 1.42
N GLY A 146 4.24 7.83 2.58
CA GLY A 146 4.24 6.96 3.76
C GLY A 146 5.26 5.81 3.69
N ALA A 147 6.29 5.92 2.84
CA ALA A 147 7.42 4.99 2.79
C ALA A 147 8.26 5.09 4.08
N SER A 148 8.73 3.94 4.59
CA SER A 148 9.53 3.88 5.83
C SER A 148 10.90 3.23 5.69
N GLN A 149 11.15 2.51 4.59
CA GLN A 149 12.42 1.87 4.28
C GLN A 149 12.98 2.42 2.97
N PRO A 150 14.28 2.75 2.90
CA PRO A 150 14.90 3.33 1.70
C PRO A 150 15.22 2.31 0.62
N HIS A 151 15.28 1.01 0.96
CA HIS A 151 15.50 -0.07 0.01
C HIS A 151 14.18 -0.41 -0.71
N ARG A 152 14.19 -0.41 -2.05
CA ARG A 152 13.08 -0.75 -2.94
C ARG A 152 12.36 -2.04 -2.53
N HIS A 153 11.09 -1.88 -2.19
CA HIS A 153 10.19 -2.99 -1.86
C HIS A 153 8.73 -2.66 -2.19
N LEU A 154 8.01 -3.69 -2.63
CA LEU A 154 6.56 -3.70 -2.77
C LEU A 154 5.93 -4.53 -1.64
N GLN A 155 4.71 -4.19 -1.25
CA GLN A 155 4.01 -4.81 -0.13
C GLN A 155 2.72 -5.48 -0.60
N PHE A 156 2.38 -6.61 0.00
CA PHE A 156 1.26 -7.45 -0.41
C PHE A 156 0.38 -7.80 0.76
N LEU A 157 -0.93 -7.73 0.53
CA LEU A 157 -1.97 -8.05 1.50
C LEU A 157 -2.97 -9.01 0.85
N PRO A 158 -3.09 -10.25 1.35
CA PRO A 158 -4.18 -11.14 0.93
C PRO A 158 -5.52 -10.48 1.23
N VAL A 159 -6.41 -10.39 0.25
CA VAL A 159 -7.65 -9.62 0.38
C VAL A 159 -8.58 -10.28 1.40
N GLU A 160 -8.57 -11.61 1.50
CA GLU A 160 -9.25 -12.37 2.55
C GLU A 160 -8.77 -11.93 3.94
N SER A 161 -7.47 -11.73 4.12
CA SER A 161 -6.89 -11.20 5.37
C SER A 161 -7.28 -9.73 5.59
N MET A 162 -7.38 -8.91 4.54
CA MET A 162 -7.89 -7.54 4.61
C MET A 162 -9.37 -7.48 5.03
N ARG A 163 -10.16 -8.54 4.80
CA ARG A 163 -11.55 -8.65 5.26
C ARG A 163 -11.66 -9.08 6.73
N SER A 164 -10.57 -9.53 7.35
CA SER A 164 -10.57 -9.95 8.76
C SER A 164 -10.93 -8.79 9.70
N GLY A 165 -11.93 -9.01 10.55
CA GLY A 165 -12.41 -8.05 11.54
C GLY A 165 -13.57 -7.16 11.06
N ILE A 166 -13.93 -7.21 9.78
CA ILE A 166 -15.13 -6.52 9.27
C ILE A 166 -16.39 -7.22 9.82
N GLU A 167 -17.34 -6.44 10.34
CA GLU A 167 -18.56 -6.97 10.92
C GLU A 167 -19.46 -7.65 9.89
N LYS A 168 -20.21 -8.67 10.33
CA LYS A 168 -21.18 -9.37 9.47
C LYS A 168 -22.23 -8.38 8.94
N GLY A 169 -22.40 -8.37 7.63
CA GLY A 169 -23.38 -7.51 6.95
C GLY A 169 -22.81 -6.18 6.44
N GLN A 170 -21.58 -5.82 6.82
CA GLN A 170 -20.86 -4.72 6.17
C GLN A 170 -20.15 -5.22 4.91
N SER A 171 -20.10 -4.38 3.88
CA SER A 171 -19.37 -4.65 2.65
C SER A 171 -18.13 -3.76 2.53
N TRP A 172 -17.07 -4.35 1.99
CA TRP A 172 -15.85 -3.68 1.64
C TRP A 172 -15.25 -4.39 0.42
N GLU A 173 -14.76 -3.58 -0.52
CA GLU A 173 -14.06 -4.04 -1.72
C GLU A 173 -12.71 -3.32 -1.77
N VAL A 174 -11.73 -3.95 -2.41
CA VAL A 174 -10.42 -3.32 -2.64
C VAL A 174 -10.64 -2.03 -3.43
N MET A 175 -10.20 -0.89 -2.88
CA MET A 175 -10.46 0.42 -3.49
C MET A 175 -9.98 0.50 -4.94
N ALA A 176 -8.81 -0.07 -5.26
CA ALA A 176 -8.27 -0.08 -6.62
C ALA A 176 -9.27 -0.63 -7.67
N GLU A 177 -10.03 -1.68 -7.32
CA GLU A 177 -11.06 -2.27 -8.19
C GLU A 177 -12.28 -1.36 -8.37
N LEU A 178 -12.59 -0.54 -7.36
CA LEU A 178 -13.65 0.48 -7.47
C LEU A 178 -13.23 1.61 -8.39
N LEU A 179 -11.95 2.00 -8.35
CA LEU A 179 -11.40 3.15 -9.08
C LEU A 179 -11.26 2.95 -10.60
N THR A 180 -11.65 1.80 -11.13
CA THR A 180 -11.77 1.54 -12.58
C THR A 180 -13.22 1.54 -13.07
N LYS A 181 -14.21 1.63 -12.17
CA LYS A 181 -15.64 1.62 -12.52
C LYS A 181 -16.04 2.92 -13.26
N THR A 182 -17.09 2.81 -14.08
CA THR A 182 -17.71 3.93 -14.81
C THR A 182 -19.13 4.15 -14.30
N PRO A 183 -19.53 5.39 -13.91
CA PRO A 183 -18.73 6.61 -13.89
C PRO A 183 -17.57 6.54 -12.90
N LYS A 184 -16.47 7.23 -13.22
CA LYS A 184 -15.24 7.25 -12.41
C LYS A 184 -15.57 7.73 -10.98
N PRO A 185 -15.22 6.96 -9.93
CA PRO A 185 -15.53 7.39 -8.57
C PRO A 185 -14.86 8.72 -8.22
N ASN A 186 -15.62 9.57 -7.53
CA ASN A 186 -15.14 10.89 -7.13
C ASN A 186 -14.41 10.80 -5.78
N LEU A 187 -13.08 10.95 -5.82
CA LEU A 187 -12.22 11.12 -4.67
C LEU A 187 -11.73 12.57 -4.61
N PRO A 188 -11.41 13.11 -3.41
CA PRO A 188 -10.96 14.49 -3.28
C PRO A 188 -9.50 14.68 -3.70
N PHE A 189 -8.90 13.66 -4.31
CA PHE A 189 -7.56 13.67 -4.86
C PHE A 189 -7.52 13.01 -6.24
N ALA A 190 -6.52 13.40 -7.05
CA ALA A 190 -6.25 12.86 -8.36
C ALA A 190 -5.75 11.42 -8.26
N TYR A 191 -6.23 10.57 -9.16
CA TYR A 191 -5.72 9.22 -9.37
C TYR A 191 -5.87 8.82 -10.83
N PHE A 192 -5.03 7.89 -11.26
CA PHE A 192 -5.01 7.34 -12.60
C PHE A 192 -5.07 5.83 -12.51
N SER A 193 -6.02 5.24 -13.22
CA SER A 193 -6.28 3.81 -13.17
C SER A 193 -6.26 3.21 -14.57
N HIS A 194 -5.85 1.94 -14.66
CA HIS A 194 -5.85 1.16 -15.88
C HIS A 194 -6.26 -0.27 -15.58
N THR A 195 -7.16 -0.82 -16.39
CA THR A 195 -7.50 -2.24 -16.34
C THR A 195 -6.42 -3.04 -17.08
N LEU A 196 -5.95 -4.11 -16.47
CA LEU A 196 -4.94 -5.00 -17.02
C LEU A 196 -5.63 -6.16 -17.77
N PRO A 197 -5.02 -6.66 -18.86
CA PRO A 197 -5.45 -7.94 -19.44
C PRO A 197 -5.11 -9.09 -18.48
N GLU A 198 -5.71 -10.27 -18.70
CA GLU A 198 -5.54 -11.43 -17.82
C GLU A 198 -4.08 -11.93 -17.70
N SER A 199 -3.30 -11.76 -18.77
CA SER A 199 -1.89 -12.15 -18.87
C SER A 199 -1.08 -11.04 -19.57
N PRO A 200 -0.81 -9.92 -18.89
CA PRO A 200 0.00 -8.84 -19.44
C PRO A 200 1.46 -9.30 -19.56
N SER A 201 2.18 -8.80 -20.56
CA SER A 201 3.64 -8.91 -20.57
C SER A 201 4.26 -7.96 -19.54
N SER A 202 5.47 -8.27 -19.09
CA SER A 202 6.30 -7.40 -18.25
C SER A 202 6.44 -5.99 -18.87
N THR A 203 6.67 -5.92 -20.18
CA THR A 203 6.74 -4.66 -20.93
C THR A 203 5.45 -3.86 -20.86
N LEU A 204 4.27 -4.50 -21.02
CA LEU A 204 2.98 -3.81 -20.92
C LEU A 204 2.73 -3.28 -19.51
N LEU A 205 3.09 -4.05 -18.47
CA LEU A 205 2.99 -3.59 -17.08
C LEU A 205 3.83 -2.34 -16.86
N HIS A 206 5.08 -2.35 -17.35
CA HIS A 206 5.99 -1.22 -17.23
C HIS A 206 5.52 0.01 -18.02
N GLU A 207 5.09 -0.16 -19.28
CA GLU A 207 4.53 0.94 -20.08
C GLU A 207 3.29 1.56 -19.43
N THR A 208 2.41 0.72 -18.86
CA THR A 208 1.23 1.16 -18.12
C THR A 208 1.64 1.98 -16.90
N TYR A 209 2.57 1.47 -16.10
CA TYR A 209 3.09 2.16 -14.92
C TYR A 209 3.69 3.53 -15.29
N ILE A 210 4.56 3.59 -16.31
CA ILE A 210 5.17 4.85 -16.78
C ILE A 210 4.11 5.83 -17.27
N LYS A 211 3.08 5.35 -17.99
CA LYS A 211 1.95 6.20 -18.42
C LYS A 211 1.20 6.82 -17.24
N LEU A 212 0.85 6.02 -16.22
CA LEU A 212 0.17 6.51 -15.02
C LEU A 212 1.06 7.49 -14.24
N HIS A 213 2.35 7.18 -14.12
CA HIS A 213 3.33 8.05 -13.46
C HIS A 213 3.45 9.40 -14.16
N ASN A 214 3.55 9.43 -15.50
CA ASN A 214 3.65 10.66 -16.27
C ASN A 214 2.40 11.55 -16.14
N ASN A 215 1.21 10.96 -16.05
CA ASN A 215 -0.01 11.70 -15.78
C ASN A 215 -0.02 12.32 -14.37
N ALA A 216 0.45 11.57 -13.37
CA ALA A 216 0.61 12.07 -12.02
C ALA A 216 1.65 13.18 -11.93
N TYR A 217 2.78 13.03 -12.63
CA TYR A 217 3.80 14.06 -12.74
C TYR A 217 3.22 15.36 -13.31
N GLN A 218 2.40 15.27 -14.35
CA GLN A 218 1.74 16.43 -14.94
C GLN A 218 0.80 17.14 -13.96
N VAL A 219 0.10 16.40 -13.08
CA VAL A 219 -0.72 17.01 -12.02
C VAL A 219 0.14 17.74 -10.99
N VAL A 220 1.27 17.16 -10.61
CA VAL A 220 2.15 17.75 -9.58
C VAL A 220 2.88 19.00 -10.10
N HIS A 221 3.39 18.97 -11.33
CA HIS A 221 4.28 20.01 -11.87
C HIS A 221 3.67 20.88 -12.97
N GLY A 222 2.45 20.59 -13.42
CA GLY A 222 1.80 21.32 -14.52
C GLY A 222 2.45 21.14 -15.90
N SER A 223 3.44 20.24 -16.02
CA SER A 223 4.19 19.97 -17.25
C SER A 223 4.52 18.48 -17.36
N ARG A 224 4.76 17.99 -18.57
CA ARG A 224 5.22 16.61 -18.78
C ARG A 224 6.68 16.46 -18.36
N PRO A 225 7.10 15.29 -17.86
CA PRO A 225 8.48 15.06 -17.51
C PRO A 225 9.37 15.10 -18.76
N THR A 226 10.50 15.78 -18.66
CA THR A 226 11.52 15.87 -19.72
C THR A 226 12.62 14.80 -19.58
N SER A 227 12.64 14.11 -18.44
CA SER A 227 13.54 13.00 -18.11
C SER A 227 12.79 12.01 -17.22
N LEU A 228 13.17 10.73 -17.28
CA LEU A 228 12.64 9.69 -16.38
C LEU A 228 13.12 9.83 -14.92
N THR A 229 13.98 10.80 -14.62
CA THR A 229 14.56 11.03 -13.29
C THR A 229 13.78 12.00 -12.41
N THR A 230 12.62 12.48 -12.86
CA THR A 230 11.88 13.52 -12.16
C THR A 230 11.00 12.89 -11.07
N SER A 231 11.39 13.08 -9.80
CA SER A 231 10.77 12.45 -8.65
C SER A 231 9.52 13.20 -8.17
N ILE A 232 8.39 12.49 -8.08
CA ILE A 232 7.23 12.89 -7.29
C ILE A 232 7.04 11.89 -6.16
N SER A 233 6.28 12.27 -5.12
CA SER A 233 5.75 11.29 -4.18
C SER A 233 4.46 10.68 -4.74
N TYR A 234 4.31 9.36 -4.64
CA TYR A 234 3.10 8.67 -5.09
C TYR A 234 2.89 7.33 -4.37
N ASN A 235 1.65 6.85 -4.41
CA ASN A 235 1.35 5.44 -4.18
C ASN A 235 0.90 4.77 -5.46
N LEU A 236 1.30 3.52 -5.62
CA LEU A 236 0.81 2.61 -6.66
C LEU A 236 0.09 1.45 -5.96
N GLY A 237 -1.08 1.08 -6.46
CA GLY A 237 -1.84 -0.09 -6.05
C GLY A 237 -2.07 -1.00 -7.26
N LEU A 238 -1.94 -2.30 -7.06
CA LEU A 238 -2.15 -3.31 -8.10
C LEU A 238 -3.00 -4.47 -7.56
N THR A 239 -3.85 -4.99 -8.43
CA THR A 239 -4.40 -6.34 -8.33
C THR A 239 -4.03 -7.11 -9.61
N ASP A 240 -4.50 -8.34 -9.75
CA ASP A 240 -4.36 -9.10 -11.00
C ASP A 240 -5.15 -8.49 -12.18
N ARG A 241 -6.02 -7.50 -11.91
CA ARG A 241 -6.96 -6.89 -12.86
C ARG A 241 -6.74 -5.40 -13.08
N VAL A 242 -6.15 -4.69 -12.12
CA VAL A 242 -6.04 -3.23 -12.20
C VAL A 242 -4.69 -2.71 -11.71
N MET A 243 -4.28 -1.58 -12.27
CA MET A 243 -3.17 -0.75 -11.78
C MET A 243 -3.68 0.66 -11.52
N VAL A 244 -3.43 1.20 -10.33
CA VAL A 244 -3.87 2.53 -9.91
C VAL A 244 -2.70 3.30 -9.30
N LEU A 245 -2.50 4.55 -9.73
CA LEU A 245 -1.48 5.44 -9.19
C LEU A 245 -2.11 6.72 -8.67
N CYS A 246 -1.70 7.14 -7.47
CA CYS A 246 -2.11 8.36 -6.81
C CYS A 246 -0.90 9.24 -6.47
N PRO A 247 -0.74 10.45 -7.06
CA PRO A 247 0.26 11.40 -6.61
C PRO A 247 -0.05 11.88 -5.18
N ARG A 248 0.98 11.92 -4.34
CA ARG A 248 0.88 12.24 -2.91
C ARG A 248 1.49 13.60 -2.61
N ALA A 249 0.71 14.46 -1.94
CA ALA A 249 1.12 15.80 -1.52
C ALA A 249 1.60 15.84 -0.06
N ALA A 250 1.07 14.94 0.77
CA ALA A 250 1.48 14.76 2.16
C ALA A 250 1.25 13.29 2.55
N ASP A 251 2.01 12.79 3.53
CA ASP A 251 1.80 11.46 4.09
C ASP A 251 0.57 11.42 5.02
N GLY A 252 0.20 12.54 5.63
CA GLY A 252 -0.95 12.65 6.54
C GLY A 252 -1.26 14.09 6.96
N ILE A 253 -2.19 14.22 7.90
CA ILE A 253 -2.49 15.50 8.57
C ILE A 253 -2.74 15.33 10.06
N GLN A 254 -2.49 16.41 10.80
CA GLN A 254 -2.99 16.56 12.15
C GLN A 254 -4.51 16.76 12.08
N ILE A 255 -5.27 15.88 12.71
CA ILE A 255 -6.71 16.05 12.89
C ILE A 255 -6.99 16.69 14.25
N GLN A 256 -8.00 17.55 14.29
CA GLN A 256 -8.41 18.32 15.47
C GLN A 256 -9.85 17.97 15.86
N ASP A 257 -10.21 18.21 17.11
CA ASP A 257 -11.58 18.05 17.61
C ASP A 257 -12.48 19.25 17.24
N GLY A 258 -13.70 19.31 17.78
CA GLY A 258 -14.63 20.41 17.54
C GLY A 258 -14.25 21.73 18.21
N ASN A 259 -13.33 21.70 19.19
CA ASN A 259 -12.81 22.88 19.88
C ASN A 259 -11.51 23.40 19.24
N GLY A 260 -10.94 22.66 18.29
CA GLY A 260 -9.67 22.97 17.62
C GLY A 260 -8.46 22.38 18.33
N ASP A 261 -8.66 21.50 19.32
CA ASP A 261 -7.58 20.81 20.01
C ASP A 261 -7.05 19.64 19.18
N ASP A 262 -5.74 19.43 19.19
CA ASP A 262 -5.07 18.39 18.42
C ASP A 262 -5.43 16.98 18.95
N ILE A 263 -5.98 16.13 18.06
CA ILE A 263 -6.27 14.71 18.36
C ILE A 263 -5.07 13.83 18.05
N GLY A 264 -4.52 13.94 16.83
CA GLY A 264 -3.45 13.05 16.38
C GLY A 264 -3.10 13.21 14.90
N LEU A 265 -2.01 12.55 14.49
CA LEU A 265 -1.53 12.55 13.10
C LEU A 265 -2.03 11.30 12.40
N VAL A 266 -3.01 11.46 11.52
CA VAL A 266 -3.48 10.38 10.64
C VAL A 266 -2.61 10.36 9.39
N ALA A 267 -1.67 9.42 9.34
CA ALA A 267 -0.77 9.20 8.22
C ALA A 267 -1.19 7.97 7.39
N LEU A 268 -1.27 8.14 6.08
CA LEU A 268 -1.68 7.15 5.11
C LEU A 268 -0.52 6.78 4.18
N ASN A 269 -0.44 5.49 3.86
CA ASN A 269 0.45 4.96 2.83
C ASN A 269 -0.39 4.32 1.71
N GLY A 270 0.23 3.52 0.84
CA GLY A 270 -0.41 2.88 -0.30
C GLY A 270 -1.57 1.95 0.03
N THR A 271 -1.79 1.56 1.30
CA THR A 271 -3.01 0.85 1.69
C THR A 271 -4.28 1.68 1.48
N VAL A 272 -4.16 3.00 1.32
CA VAL A 272 -5.30 3.87 0.93
C VAL A 272 -5.89 3.44 -0.43
N LEU A 273 -5.06 2.96 -1.36
CA LEU A 273 -5.51 2.40 -2.64
C LEU A 273 -6.06 0.98 -2.51
N GLY A 274 -5.88 0.35 -1.37
CA GLY A 274 -6.65 -0.82 -0.96
C GLY A 274 -7.96 -0.43 -0.27
N GLY A 275 -8.15 0.84 0.13
CA GLY A 275 -9.29 1.28 0.92
C GLY A 275 -9.11 0.98 2.41
N THR A 276 -7.87 0.97 2.90
CA THR A 276 -7.52 0.66 4.29
C THR A 276 -6.68 1.75 4.92
N LEU A 277 -7.11 2.23 6.09
CA LEU A 277 -6.42 3.20 6.93
C LEU A 277 -5.98 2.51 8.23
N LEU A 278 -4.82 2.90 8.75
CA LEU A 278 -4.34 2.48 10.07
C LEU A 278 -4.14 3.73 10.94
N VAL A 279 -4.80 3.76 12.08
CA VAL A 279 -4.61 4.79 13.11
C VAL A 279 -3.87 4.22 14.31
N LYS A 280 -3.18 5.11 15.05
CA LYS A 280 -2.25 4.76 16.11
C LYS A 280 -2.83 4.96 17.50
N SER A 281 -3.92 5.70 17.63
CA SER A 281 -4.60 5.91 18.91
C SER A 281 -6.11 5.66 18.85
N GLU A 282 -6.70 5.47 20.02
CA GLU A 282 -8.14 5.26 20.18
C GLU A 282 -8.91 6.57 19.91
N GLU A 283 -8.30 7.71 20.20
CA GLU A 283 -8.84 9.04 19.92
C GLU A 283 -8.91 9.30 18.41
N GLU A 284 -7.85 8.97 17.65
CA GLU A 284 -7.85 9.04 16.18
C GLU A 284 -8.93 8.12 15.57
N TYR A 285 -9.04 6.89 16.08
CA TYR A 285 -10.05 5.91 15.64
C TYR A 285 -11.47 6.42 15.89
N SER A 286 -11.73 6.88 17.12
CA SER A 286 -13.03 7.41 17.53
C SER A 286 -13.41 8.65 16.72
N ALA A 287 -12.46 9.55 16.47
CA ALA A 287 -12.69 10.75 15.67
C ALA A 287 -13.11 10.42 14.24
N LEU A 288 -12.42 9.50 13.57
CA LEU A 288 -12.77 9.06 12.22
C LEU A 288 -14.12 8.32 12.17
N CYS A 289 -14.45 7.53 13.19
CA CYS A 289 -15.71 6.79 13.24
C CYS A 289 -16.91 7.71 13.53
N ASN A 290 -16.73 8.73 14.37
CA ASN A 290 -17.81 9.59 14.83
C ASN A 290 -18.06 10.81 13.92
N ASP A 291 -17.07 11.20 13.11
CA ASP A 291 -17.16 12.39 12.25
C ASP A 291 -16.56 12.12 10.85
N GLN A 292 -17.45 11.97 9.86
CA GLN A 292 -17.07 11.72 8.46
C GLN A 292 -16.29 12.88 7.83
N SER A 293 -16.38 14.10 8.36
CA SER A 293 -15.59 15.22 7.86
C SER A 293 -14.09 14.97 8.07
N LYS A 294 -13.71 14.26 9.13
CA LYS A 294 -12.30 13.92 9.40
C LYS A 294 -11.70 13.04 8.31
N LEU A 295 -12.44 12.02 7.84
CA LEU A 295 -12.01 11.22 6.69
C LEU A 295 -11.87 12.10 5.45
N THR A 296 -12.83 12.99 5.21
CA THR A 296 -12.79 13.91 4.07
C THR A 296 -11.56 14.80 4.09
N ASP A 297 -11.23 15.38 5.24
CA ASP A 297 -10.07 16.26 5.41
C ASP A 297 -8.75 15.51 5.20
N VAL A 298 -8.64 14.30 5.77
CA VAL A 298 -7.48 13.42 5.56
C VAL A 298 -7.31 13.11 4.07
N LEU A 299 -8.36 12.65 3.39
CA LEU A 299 -8.29 12.30 1.98
C LEU A 299 -7.95 13.51 1.08
N LYS A 300 -8.50 14.70 1.38
CA LYS A 300 -8.16 15.94 0.66
C LYS A 300 -6.69 16.30 0.79
N ALA A 301 -6.13 16.15 1.99
CA ALA A 301 -4.80 16.65 2.28
C ALA A 301 -3.66 15.75 1.76
N ILE A 302 -3.90 14.44 1.65
CA ILE A 302 -2.86 13.49 1.25
C ILE A 302 -2.50 13.55 -0.25
N GLY A 303 -3.35 14.14 -1.09
CA GLY A 303 -3.21 14.09 -2.54
C GLY A 303 -3.48 15.43 -3.21
N PHE A 304 -3.14 15.51 -4.49
CA PHE A 304 -3.42 16.70 -5.30
C PHE A 304 -4.88 16.70 -5.73
N PRO A 305 -5.55 17.86 -5.85
CA PRO A 305 -6.94 17.90 -6.29
C PRO A 305 -7.09 17.30 -7.71
N PRO A 306 -8.23 16.66 -8.03
CA PRO A 306 -8.48 16.19 -9.39
C PRO A 306 -8.37 17.34 -10.40
N SER A 307 -7.65 17.14 -11.50
CA SER A 307 -7.62 18.12 -12.59
C SER A 307 -9.02 18.33 -13.14
N LYS A 308 -9.46 19.59 -13.27
CA LYS A 308 -10.74 19.97 -13.92
C LYS A 308 -10.79 19.64 -15.41
N VAL A 309 -9.67 19.24 -16.00
CA VAL A 309 -9.55 18.88 -17.41
C VAL A 309 -9.81 17.38 -17.51
N GLU A 310 -11.05 17.03 -17.83
CA GLU A 310 -11.39 15.72 -18.39
C GLU A 310 -10.56 15.53 -19.65
N HIS A 311 -9.40 14.90 -19.54
CA HIS A 311 -8.89 14.17 -20.68
C HIS A 311 -9.72 12.90 -20.76
N ASP A 312 -10.72 12.96 -21.65
CA ASP A 312 -11.30 11.81 -22.35
C ASP A 312 -10.15 10.96 -22.92
N GLY A 313 -9.51 10.20 -22.05
CA GLY A 313 -8.51 9.21 -22.39
C GLY A 313 -9.20 7.93 -22.85
N LYS A 314 -10.12 8.07 -23.82
CA LYS A 314 -10.39 6.96 -24.73
C LYS A 314 -9.09 6.73 -25.50
N LEU A 315 -8.48 5.57 -25.25
CA LEU A 315 -7.73 4.89 -26.30
C LEU A 315 -8.75 4.31 -27.28
#